data_AF-A0AAN5CF58-F1
#
_entry.id   AF-A0AAN5CF58-F1
#
_cell.length_a   1.000
_cell.length_b   1.000
_cell.length_c   1.000
_cell.angle_alpha   90.00
_cell.angle_beta   90.00
_cell.angle_gamma   90.00
#
_symmetry.space_group_name_H-M   'P 1'
#
loop_
_entity.id
_entity.type
_entity.pdbx_description
1 polymer ?
#
loop_
_entity_poly.entity_id
_entity_poly.type
_entity_poly.pdbx_seq_one_letter_code
_entity_poly.pdbx_strand_id
1 'polypeptide(L)' 'QNNGLLIQMVISQLLHKVAFHPDPVGLFTEGKQHTNAAITASDIRRFYDAHFKTRNTIITAVGEVDHDEIVRCAE' A
#
# COMPACT_ATOMS: atom_id res chain seq x y z
N GLN A 1 -18.03 11.71 18.90
CA GLN A 1 -16.60 12.10 18.89
C GLN A 1 -15.82 11.58 17.66
N ASN A 2 -16.33 10.61 16.87
CA ASN A 2 -15.62 10.09 15.67
C ASN A 2 -15.72 10.93 14.38
N ASN A 3 -16.66 11.87 14.26
CA ASN A 3 -16.86 12.59 12.99
C ASN A 3 -15.71 13.56 12.62
N GLY A 4 -15.02 14.12 13.61
CA GLY A 4 -13.92 15.08 13.36
C GLY A 4 -12.72 14.44 12.65
N LEU A 5 -12.35 13.21 13.06
CA LEU A 5 -11.25 12.46 12.46
C LEU A 5 -11.54 12.08 11.00
N LEU A 6 -12.79 11.69 10.71
CA LEU A 6 -13.21 11.34 9.35
C LEU A 6 -13.17 12.55 8.40
N ILE A 7 -13.63 13.72 8.87
CA ILE A 7 -13.56 14.96 8.08
C ILE A 7 -12.11 15.36 7.81
N GLN A 8 -11.24 15.30 8.82
CA GLN A 8 -9.82 15.60 8.64
C GLN A 8 -9.16 14.69 7.60
N MET A 9 -9.47 13.38 7.64
CA MET A 9 -8.96 12.41 6.68
C MET A 9 -9.38 12.75 5.24
N VAL A 10 -10.66 13.07 5.02
CA VAL A 10 -11.18 13.43 3.70
C VAL A 10 -10.53 14.72 3.17
N ILE A 11 -10.39 15.75 4.02
CA ILE A 11 -9.73 17.00 3.64
C ILE A 11 -8.28 16.73 3.24
N SER A 12 -7.56 15.92 4.01
CA SER A 12 -6.16 15.56 3.72
C SER A 12 -6.04 14.84 2.36
N GLN A 13 -6.89 13.85 2.09
CA GLN A 13 -6.91 13.12 0.82
C GLN A 13 -7.20 14.04 -0.37
N LEU A 14 -8.16 14.97 -0.23
CA LEU A 14 -8.49 15.93 -1.28
C LEU A 14 -7.35 16.92 -1.53
N LEU A 15 -6.73 17.43 -0.47
CA LEU A 15 -5.58 18.32 -0.56
C LEU A 15 -4.43 17.63 -1.30
N HIS A 16 -4.10 16.39 -0.92
CA HIS A 16 -3.04 15.61 -1.56
C HIS A 16 -3.31 15.42 -3.06
N LYS A 17 -4.54 15.03 -3.41
CA LYS A 17 -4.93 14.83 -4.80
C LYS A 17 -4.80 16.09 -5.64
N VAL A 18 -5.17 17.26 -5.10
CA VAL A 18 -5.08 18.53 -5.82
C VAL A 18 -3.63 19.00 -5.93
N ALA A 19 -2.86 18.90 -4.84
CA ALA A 19 -1.48 19.37 -4.78
C ALA A 19 -0.54 18.59 -5.73
N PHE A 20 -0.80 17.29 -5.92
CA PHE A 20 0.07 16.41 -6.71
C PHE A 20 -0.51 16.00 -8.06
N HIS A 21 -1.66 16.54 -8.52
CA HIS A 21 -2.16 16.20 -9.85
C HIS A 21 -1.24 16.77 -10.95
N PRO A 22 -0.82 15.99 -11.98
CA PRO A 22 -1.27 14.64 -12.35
C PRO A 22 -0.36 13.48 -11.90
N ASP A 23 0.58 13.70 -10.98
CA ASP A 23 1.53 12.70 -10.49
C ASP A 23 0.83 11.50 -9.81
N PRO A 24 1.36 10.27 -9.96
CA PRO A 24 0.84 9.08 -9.31
C PRO A 24 0.68 9.18 -7.78
N VAL A 25 1.51 9.97 -7.08
CA VAL A 25 1.34 10.14 -5.62
C VAL A 25 0.03 10.85 -5.29
N GLY A 26 -0.52 11.67 -6.18
CA GLY A 26 -1.82 12.32 -5.99
C GLY A 26 -3.03 11.38 -6.10
N LEU A 27 -2.84 10.10 -6.42
CA LEU A 27 -3.94 9.13 -6.52
C LEU A 27 -4.44 8.71 -5.13
N PHE A 28 -5.75 8.46 -5.03
CA PHE A 28 -6.31 7.85 -3.82
C PHE A 28 -5.85 6.40 -3.70
N THR A 29 -5.39 6.00 -2.52
CA THR A 29 -4.96 4.62 -2.24
C THR A 29 -6.08 3.61 -2.48
N GLU A 30 -7.34 3.96 -2.18
CA GLU A 30 -8.49 3.11 -2.46
C GLU A 30 -8.89 3.03 -3.94
N GLY A 31 -8.25 3.79 -4.83
CA GLY A 31 -8.60 3.85 -6.25
C GLY A 31 -9.86 4.66 -6.54
N LYS A 32 -10.48 4.42 -7.71
CA LYS A 32 -11.74 5.05 -8.13
C LYS A 32 -12.83 3.99 -8.23
N GLN A 33 -14.07 4.37 -7.97
CA GLN A 33 -15.20 3.43 -8.01
C GLN A 33 -15.27 2.64 -9.33
N HIS A 34 -15.12 3.30 -10.48
CA HIS A 34 -15.18 2.63 -11.79
C HIS A 34 -13.96 1.73 -12.07
N THR A 35 -12.76 2.07 -11.59
CA THR A 35 -11.57 1.21 -11.77
C THR A 35 -11.67 -0.02 -10.88
N ASN A 36 -12.19 0.14 -9.67
CA ASN A 36 -12.36 -0.97 -8.72
C ASN A 36 -13.42 -1.96 -9.21
N ALA A 37 -14.50 -1.47 -9.81
CA ALA A 37 -15.52 -2.32 -10.40
C ALA A 37 -15.02 -3.10 -11.65
N ALA A 38 -13.94 -2.65 -12.28
CA ALA A 38 -13.39 -3.24 -13.50
C ALA A 38 -12.17 -4.14 -13.26
N ILE A 39 -11.65 -4.21 -12.02
CA ILE A 39 -10.43 -4.97 -11.72
C ILE A 39 -10.65 -6.48 -11.92
N THR A 40 -9.68 -7.14 -12.56
CA THR A 40 -9.75 -8.59 -12.82
C THR A 40 -8.75 -9.36 -11.97
N ALA A 41 -8.97 -10.67 -11.83
CA ALA A 41 -8.00 -11.55 -11.18
C ALA A 41 -6.63 -11.56 -11.90
N SER A 42 -6.61 -11.35 -13.22
CA SER A 42 -5.36 -11.22 -13.98
C SER A 42 -4.59 -9.94 -13.64
N ASP A 43 -5.28 -8.83 -13.38
CA ASP A 43 -4.63 -7.58 -12.97
C ASP A 43 -3.92 -7.75 -11.62
N ILE A 44 -4.58 -8.43 -10.68
CA ILE A 44 -4.02 -8.73 -9.36
C ILE A 44 -2.79 -9.63 -9.48
N ARG A 45 -2.87 -10.73 -10.24
CA ARG A 45 -1.71 -11.61 -10.45
C ARG A 45 -0.56 -10.86 -11.10
N ARG A 46 -0.84 -10.05 -12.13
CA ARG A 46 0.17 -9.23 -12.79
C ARG A 46 0.85 -8.26 -11.82
N PHE A 47 0.09 -7.59 -10.95
CA PHE A 47 0.65 -6.70 -9.94
C PHE A 47 1.53 -7.47 -8.93
N TYR A 48 1.03 -8.60 -8.43
CA TYR A 48 1.77 -9.47 -7.53
C TYR A 48 3.09 -9.92 -8.16
N ASP A 49 3.02 -10.47 -9.38
CA ASP A 49 4.15 -10.96 -10.14
C ASP A 49 5.16 -9.86 -10.49
N ALA A 50 4.74 -8.60 -10.56
CA ALA A 50 5.65 -7.48 -10.84
C ALA A 50 6.34 -6.95 -9.57
N HIS A 51 5.63 -6.88 -8.43
CA HIS A 51 6.07 -6.09 -7.27
C HIS A 51 6.45 -6.91 -6.03
N PHE A 52 5.90 -8.11 -5.86
CA PHE A 52 6.17 -8.98 -4.71
C PHE A 52 7.36 -9.89 -5.01
N LYS A 53 8.56 -9.30 -5.04
CA LYS A 53 9.82 -10.00 -5.29
C LYS A 53 10.69 -9.95 -4.05
N THR A 54 11.45 -11.01 -3.78
CA THR A 54 12.42 -11.06 -2.66
C THR A 54 13.34 -9.84 -2.65
N ARG A 55 13.85 -9.42 -3.82
CA ARG A 55 14.70 -8.21 -3.96
C ARG A 55 14.03 -6.88 -3.59
N ASN A 56 12.71 -6.86 -3.46
CA ASN A 56 11.88 -5.70 -3.15
C ASN A 56 11.11 -5.88 -1.82
N THR A 57 11.53 -6.86 -1.01
CA THR A 57 10.91 -7.19 0.28
C THR A 57 11.95 -7.07 1.39
N ILE A 58 11.57 -6.44 2.51
CA ILE A 58 12.38 -6.40 3.73
C ILE A 58 11.58 -7.09 4.83
N ILE A 59 12.22 -8.03 5.54
CA ILE A 59 11.66 -8.72 6.70
C ILE A 59 12.19 -8.04 7.96
N THR A 60 11.28 -7.63 8.85
CA THR A 60 11.62 -7.00 10.13
C THR A 60 11.03 -7.84 11.27
N ALA A 61 11.89 -8.29 12.20
CA ALA A 61 11.50 -9.01 13.41
C ALA A 61 11.93 -8.21 14.65
N VAL A 62 11.03 -8.06 15.63
CA VAL A 62 11.28 -7.29 16.86
C VAL A 62 10.72 -8.06 18.06
N GLY A 63 11.54 -8.25 19.08
CA GLY A 63 11.18 -8.96 20.30
C GLY A 63 12.34 -9.82 20.83
N GLU A 64 12.02 -10.83 21.61
CA GLU A 64 12.96 -11.88 22.03
C GLU A 64 13.11 -12.89 20.88
N VAL A 65 14.01 -12.58 19.94
CA VAL A 65 14.27 -13.40 18.75
C VAL A 65 15.77 -13.54 18.52
N ASP A 66 16.20 -14.68 18.01
CA ASP A 66 17.57 -14.90 17.55
C ASP A 66 17.69 -14.46 16.08
N HIS A 67 18.53 -13.46 15.81
CA HIS A 67 18.77 -12.95 14.47
C HIS A 67 19.24 -14.06 13.51
N ASP A 68 20.14 -14.92 13.96
CA ASP A 68 20.76 -15.94 13.10
C ASP A 68 19.75 -17.03 12.74
N GLU A 69 18.81 -17.33 13.64
CA GLU A 69 17.69 -18.24 13.34
C GLU A 69 16.75 -17.63 12.30
N ILE A 70 16.42 -16.35 12.43
CA ILE A 70 15.55 -15.65 11.48
C ILE A 70 16.18 -15.58 10.09
N VAL A 71 17.48 -15.30 10.01
CA VAL A 71 18.21 -15.29 8.73
C VAL A 71 18.21 -16.68 8.10
N ARG A 72 18.53 -17.74 8.85
CA ARG A 72 18.51 -19.12 8.35
C ARG A 72 17.14 -19.56 7.82
N CYS A 73 16.04 -19.09 8.41
CA CYS A 73 14.69 -19.40 7.93
C CYS A 73 14.28 -18.61 6.67
N ALA A 74 14.95 -17.49 6.39
CA ALA A 74 14.63 -16.60 5.27
C ALA A 74 15.46 -16.90 4.00
N GLU A 75 16.58 -17.60 4.16
CA GLU A 75 17.43 -18.14 3.08
C GLU A 75 16.88 -19.47 2.53
#